data_AF-A0A950H4S6-F1
#
_entry.id   AF-A0A950H4S6-F1
#
_cell.length_a   1.000
_cell.length_b   1.000
_cell.length_c   1.000
_cell.angle_alpha   90.00
_cell.angle_beta   90.00
_cell.angle_gamma   90.00
#
_symmetry.space_group_name_H-M   'P 1'
#
loop_
_entity.id
_entity.type
_entity.pdbx_description
1 polymer ?
#
loop_
_entity_poly.entity_id
_entity_poly.type
_entity_poly.pdbx_seq_one_letter_code
_entity_poly.pdbx_strand_id
1 'polypeptide(L)'
;LMGVARFRVAREETTLTPYRIIRPDFADFADDFEEGFGESKVDRTSLVEALRIFAEAHDIKIDWDDIDKASNETLVNGLAMLSPFGAKEKQAMLEAADLKSRAEMLVAISQMEMARSADASNHLH
;
A
#
# COMPACT_ATOMS: atom_id res chain seq x y z
N LEU A 1 -8.96 -9.11 11.37
CA LEU A 1 -7.55 -9.56 11.42
C LEU A 1 -6.66 -8.35 11.17
N MET A 2 -5.49 -8.28 11.77
CA MET A 2 -4.50 -7.21 11.57
C MET A 2 -3.23 -7.83 10.99
N GLY A 3 -2.64 -7.21 9.98
CA GLY A 3 -1.33 -7.61 9.46
C GLY A 3 -0.24 -7.31 10.49
N VAL A 4 0.75 -8.18 10.61
CA VAL A 4 1.88 -7.99 11.54
C VAL A 4 3.17 -7.73 10.79
N ALA A 5 3.57 -8.64 9.89
CA ALA A 5 4.78 -8.49 9.09
C ALA A 5 4.62 -9.23 7.75
N ARG A 6 5.34 -8.76 6.73
CA ARG A 6 5.45 -9.45 5.45
C ARG A 6 6.40 -10.64 5.58
N PHE A 7 6.21 -11.65 4.75
CA PHE A 7 7.05 -12.84 4.75
C PHE A 7 7.16 -13.45 3.35
N ARG A 8 8.23 -14.21 3.14
CA ARG A 8 8.38 -15.15 2.04
C ARG A 8 7.91 -16.53 2.51
N VAL A 9 7.31 -17.30 1.60
CA VAL A 9 7.04 -18.71 1.88
C VAL A 9 8.35 -19.47 1.71
N ALA A 10 8.99 -19.87 2.81
CA ALA A 10 10.24 -20.62 2.77
C ALA A 10 10.01 -22.05 2.26
N ARG A 11 8.94 -22.68 2.76
CA ARG A 11 8.45 -23.98 2.29
C ARG A 11 7.03 -24.24 2.76
N GLU A 12 6.35 -25.14 2.07
CA GLU A 12 5.12 -25.77 2.54
C GLU A 12 5.44 -27.08 3.27
N GLU A 13 4.77 -27.33 4.38
CA GLU A 13 4.93 -28.55 5.16
C GLU A 13 3.94 -29.61 4.63
N THR A 14 4.39 -30.87 4.53
CA THR A 14 3.49 -31.99 4.21
C THR A 14 2.62 -32.29 5.42
N THR A 15 1.30 -32.21 5.25
CA THR A 15 0.34 -32.32 6.36
C THR A 15 -0.90 -33.12 5.95
N LEU A 16 -1.54 -33.76 6.93
CA LEU A 16 -2.84 -34.42 6.79
C LEU A 16 -4.01 -33.46 7.05
N THR A 17 -3.74 -32.21 7.42
CA THR A 17 -4.77 -31.19 7.66
C THR A 17 -5.45 -30.78 6.35
N PRO A 18 -6.73 -30.34 6.37
CA PRO A 18 -7.44 -29.88 5.18
C PRO A 18 -7.01 -28.48 4.69
N TYR A 19 -5.94 -27.92 5.26
CA TYR A 19 -5.39 -26.61 4.93
C TYR A 19 -3.87 -26.69 4.83
N ARG A 20 -3.30 -25.77 4.04
CA ARG A 20 -1.86 -25.63 3.84
C ARG A 20 -1.20 -25.10 5.12
N ILE A 21 -0.05 -25.66 5.46
CA ILE A 21 0.82 -25.15 6.52
C ILE A 21 2.12 -24.73 5.86
N ILE A 22 2.57 -23.51 6.12
CA ILE A 22 3.82 -22.98 5.60
C ILE A 22 4.80 -22.73 6.74
N ARG A 23 6.08 -22.76 6.40
CA ARG A 23 7.14 -22.13 7.17
C ARG A 23 7.43 -20.76 6.57
N PRO A 24 7.06 -19.66 7.24
CA PRO A 24 7.38 -18.32 6.78
C PRO A 24 8.86 -18.00 7.03
N ASP A 25 9.44 -17.18 6.15
CA ASP A 25 10.72 -16.50 6.34
C ASP A 25 10.49 -15.00 6.34
N PHE A 26 10.99 -14.34 7.38
CA PHE A 26 10.83 -12.90 7.61
C PHE A 26 12.12 -12.12 7.36
N ALA A 27 13.23 -12.78 6.99
CA ALA A 27 14.55 -12.15 6.93
C ALA A 27 14.58 -10.89 6.04
N ASP A 28 13.94 -10.94 4.86
CA ASP A 28 13.83 -9.80 3.93
C ASP A 28 13.00 -8.63 4.49
N PHE A 29 12.18 -8.89 5.51
CA PHE A 29 11.20 -7.95 6.07
C PHE A 29 11.37 -7.82 7.59
N ALA A 30 12.59 -8.04 8.11
CA ALA A 30 12.85 -7.98 9.54
C ALA A 30 12.47 -6.61 10.14
N ASP A 31 12.61 -5.56 9.35
CA ASP A 31 12.27 -4.19 9.71
C ASP A 31 10.75 -3.97 9.89
N ASP A 32 9.88 -4.84 9.35
CA ASP A 32 8.42 -4.74 9.55
C ASP A 32 8.01 -4.94 11.03
N PHE A 33 8.90 -5.47 11.87
CA PHE A 33 8.64 -5.61 13.31
C PHE A 33 8.97 -4.34 14.12
N GLU A 34 9.57 -3.32 13.49
CA GLU A 34 9.85 -2.03 14.10
C GLU A 34 8.83 -0.99 13.60
N GLU A 35 7.92 -0.57 14.48
CA GLU A 35 6.90 0.42 14.17
C GLU A 35 7.52 1.74 13.69
N GLY A 36 7.05 2.24 12.55
CA GLY A 36 7.52 3.48 11.96
C GLY A 36 8.87 3.37 11.25
N PHE A 37 9.42 2.16 11.06
CA PHE A 37 10.71 2.00 10.41
C PHE A 37 10.70 2.59 8.99
N GLY A 38 11.66 3.48 8.72
CA GLY A 38 11.80 4.12 7.41
C GLY A 38 10.75 5.18 7.09
N GLU A 39 9.83 5.53 8.00
CA GLU A 39 8.81 6.58 7.77
C GLU A 39 9.41 7.93 7.38
N SER A 40 10.57 8.27 7.92
CA SER A 40 11.28 9.53 7.62
C SER A 40 11.79 9.61 6.18
N LYS A 41 11.87 8.48 5.47
CA LYS A 41 12.27 8.41 4.06
C LYS A 41 11.10 8.59 3.10
N VAL A 42 9.86 8.56 3.60
CA VAL A 42 8.64 8.73 2.81
C VAL A 42 8.46 10.20 2.45
N ASP A 43 8.22 10.49 1.17
CA ASP A 43 7.74 11.79 0.74
C ASP A 43 6.27 11.94 1.13
N ARG A 44 6.04 12.50 2.32
CA ARG A 44 4.71 12.72 2.87
C ARG A 44 3.87 13.65 1.99
N THR A 45 4.49 14.67 1.38
CA THR A 45 3.76 15.64 0.56
C THR A 45 3.14 14.94 -0.65
N SER A 46 3.95 14.19 -1.38
CA SER A 46 3.47 13.40 -2.53
C SER A 46 2.44 12.35 -2.12
N LEU A 47 2.62 11.69 -0.96
CA LEU A 47 1.67 10.70 -0.46
C LEU A 47 0.30 11.30 -0.11
N VAL A 48 0.27 12.44 0.57
CA VAL A 48 -0.98 13.14 0.91
C VAL A 48 -1.68 13.67 -0.34
N GLU A 49 -0.92 14.15 -1.32
CA GLU A 49 -1.47 14.53 -2.62
C GLU A 49 -2.11 13.33 -3.34
N ALA A 50 -1.42 12.18 -3.37
CA ALA A 50 -1.99 10.94 -3.92
C ALA A 50 -3.26 10.48 -3.20
N LEU A 51 -3.35 10.70 -1.87
CA LEU A 51 -4.55 10.43 -1.10
C LEU A 51 -5.71 11.37 -1.45
N ARG A 52 -5.45 12.66 -1.68
CA ARG A 52 -6.46 13.63 -2.14
C ARG A 52 -7.06 13.21 -3.47
N ILE A 53 -6.18 12.96 -4.42
CA ILE A 53 -6.52 12.46 -5.75
C ILE A 53 -7.42 11.22 -5.66
N PHE A 54 -7.00 10.27 -4.84
CA PHE A 54 -7.73 9.03 -4.62
C PHE A 54 -9.11 9.28 -4.02
N ALA A 55 -9.19 10.13 -2.99
CA ALA A 55 -10.44 10.44 -2.31
C ALA A 55 -11.45 11.12 -3.25
N GLU A 56 -10.98 12.07 -4.05
CA GLU A 56 -11.79 12.77 -5.05
C GLU A 56 -12.32 11.81 -6.13
N ALA A 57 -11.45 10.93 -6.65
CA ALA A 57 -11.84 9.96 -7.68
C ALA A 57 -12.89 8.94 -7.21
N HIS A 58 -12.95 8.68 -5.90
CA HIS A 58 -13.83 7.67 -5.31
C HIS A 58 -14.94 8.23 -4.41
N ASP A 59 -15.14 9.56 -4.39
CA ASP A 59 -16.12 10.26 -3.53
C ASP A 59 -16.00 9.88 -2.04
N ILE A 60 -14.76 9.72 -1.56
CA ILE A 60 -14.46 9.37 -0.18
C ILE A 60 -14.30 10.65 0.64
N LYS A 61 -15.13 10.80 1.68
CA LYS A 61 -14.94 11.87 2.67
C LYS A 61 -13.79 11.53 3.60
N ILE A 62 -12.76 12.38 3.59
CA ILE A 62 -11.60 12.28 4.46
C ILE A 62 -11.62 13.41 5.49
N ASP A 63 -11.34 13.06 6.75
CA ASP A 63 -11.02 14.04 7.77
C ASP A 63 -9.53 14.40 7.67
N TRP A 64 -9.25 15.61 7.17
CA TRP A 64 -7.88 16.07 6.94
C TRP A 64 -7.11 16.31 8.24
N ASP A 65 -7.79 16.61 9.35
CA ASP A 65 -7.15 16.80 10.64
C ASP A 65 -6.60 15.47 11.18
N ASP A 66 -7.25 14.36 10.86
CA ASP A 66 -6.78 13.01 11.20
C ASP A 66 -5.63 12.56 10.28
N ILE A 67 -5.67 12.91 8.99
CA ILE A 67 -4.55 12.65 8.07
C ILE A 67 -3.28 13.36 8.52
N ASP A 68 -3.39 14.62 8.94
CA ASP A 68 -2.24 15.41 9.38
C ASP A 68 -1.56 14.81 10.63
N LYS A 69 -2.32 14.13 11.49
CA LYS A 69 -1.81 13.46 12.70
C LYS A 69 -1.33 12.02 12.44
N ALA A 70 -1.77 11.40 11.36
CA ALA A 70 -1.44 10.02 11.04
C ALA A 70 0.04 9.86 10.63
N SER A 71 0.66 8.76 11.07
CA SER A 71 2.03 8.40 10.69
C SER A 71 2.13 8.08 9.20
N ASN A 72 3.33 8.17 8.63
CA ASN A 72 3.50 7.85 7.20
C ASN A 72 3.20 6.37 6.92
N GLU A 73 3.53 5.47 7.85
CA GLU A 73 3.21 4.05 7.73
C GLU A 73 1.70 3.81 7.75
N THR A 74 0.99 4.49 8.66
CA THR A 74 -0.48 4.42 8.74
C THR A 74 -1.12 4.84 7.42
N LEU A 75 -0.66 5.94 6.83
CA LEU A 75 -1.16 6.42 5.55
C LEU A 75 -0.88 5.44 4.41
N VAL A 76 0.35 4.91 4.31
CA VAL A 76 0.71 3.94 3.28
C VAL A 76 -0.10 2.65 3.40
N ASN A 77 -0.25 2.13 4.62
CA ASN A 77 -1.04 0.92 4.88
C ASN A 77 -2.53 1.15 4.58
N GLY A 78 -3.09 2.27 5.04
CA GLY A 78 -4.49 2.64 4.81
C GLY A 78 -4.79 2.80 3.32
N LEU A 79 -3.97 3.56 2.58
CA LEU A 79 -4.17 3.77 1.15
C LEU A 79 -4.06 2.45 0.38
N ALA A 80 -3.05 1.61 0.67
CA ALA A 80 -2.93 0.30 0.03
C ALA A 80 -4.14 -0.63 0.25
N MET A 81 -4.84 -0.50 1.39
CA MET A 81 -6.06 -1.25 1.69
C MET A 81 -7.29 -0.69 1.00
N LEU A 82 -7.43 0.65 0.97
CA LEU A 82 -8.59 1.34 0.41
C LEU A 82 -8.58 1.35 -1.12
N SER A 83 -7.41 1.36 -1.74
CA SER A 83 -7.32 1.47 -3.18
C SER A 83 -7.88 0.23 -3.90
N PRO A 84 -8.61 0.42 -5.02
CA PRO A 84 -9.22 -0.64 -5.83
C PRO A 84 -8.17 -1.34 -6.69
N PHE A 85 -7.01 -1.61 -6.11
CA PHE A 85 -5.90 -2.25 -6.78
C PHE A 85 -6.22 -3.70 -7.12
N GLY A 86 -5.80 -4.09 -8.32
CA GLY A 86 -5.82 -5.48 -8.73
C GLY A 86 -4.87 -6.33 -7.90
N ALA A 87 -4.99 -7.65 -8.04
CA ALA A 87 -4.15 -8.59 -7.31
C ALA A 87 -2.65 -8.37 -7.58
N LYS A 88 -2.29 -7.95 -8.80
CA LYS A 88 -0.90 -7.72 -9.20
C LYS A 88 -0.30 -6.51 -8.49
N GLU A 89 -1.03 -5.40 -8.42
CA GLU A 89 -0.60 -4.18 -7.76
C GLU A 89 -0.48 -4.40 -6.25
N LYS A 90 -1.46 -5.09 -5.65
CA LYS A 90 -1.39 -5.48 -4.23
C LYS A 90 -0.21 -6.40 -3.95
N GLN A 91 0.08 -7.34 -4.84
CA GLN A 91 1.23 -8.22 -4.71
C GLN A 91 2.55 -7.44 -4.82
N ALA A 92 2.67 -6.51 -5.79
CA ALA A 92 3.85 -5.66 -5.92
C ALA A 92 4.09 -4.80 -4.66
N MET A 93 3.02 -4.30 -4.04
CA MET A 93 3.09 -3.57 -2.77
C MET A 93 3.58 -4.44 -1.61
N LEU A 94 3.19 -5.72 -1.57
CA LEU A 94 3.70 -6.67 -0.58
C LEU A 94 5.17 -7.03 -0.83
N GLU A 95 5.61 -7.04 -2.09
CA GLU A 95 6.98 -7.40 -2.49
C GLU A 95 7.96 -6.22 -2.49
N ALA A 96 7.49 -5.00 -2.24
CA ALA A 96 8.31 -3.81 -2.10
C ALA A 96 9.43 -4.01 -1.06
N ALA A 97 10.60 -3.42 -1.27
CA ALA A 97 11.69 -3.55 -0.30
C ALA A 97 11.36 -2.85 1.02
N ASP A 98 10.87 -1.60 0.97
CA ASP A 98 10.66 -0.77 2.15
C ASP A 98 9.43 0.12 2.05
N LEU A 99 9.13 0.83 3.14
CA LEU A 99 7.95 1.70 3.25
C LEU A 99 7.99 2.85 2.24
N LYS A 100 9.18 3.39 1.94
CA LYS A 100 9.37 4.42 0.92
C LYS A 100 8.97 3.90 -0.46
N SER A 101 9.46 2.74 -0.86
CA SER A 101 9.16 2.11 -2.15
C SER A 101 7.66 1.85 -2.30
N ARG A 102 6.99 1.45 -1.20
CA ARG A 102 5.53 1.31 -1.15
C ARG A 102 4.83 2.65 -1.39
N ALA A 103 5.27 3.71 -0.72
CA ALA A 103 4.69 5.04 -0.91
C ALA A 103 4.87 5.55 -2.35
N GLU A 104 6.06 5.40 -2.93
CA GLU A 104 6.34 5.80 -4.32
C GLU A 104 5.45 5.06 -5.32
N MET A 105 5.23 3.75 -5.11
CA MET A 105 4.29 2.99 -5.93
C MET A 105 2.85 3.47 -5.80
N LEU A 106 2.38 3.80 -4.59
CA LEU A 106 1.04 4.36 -4.38
C LEU A 106 0.86 5.68 -5.13
N VAL A 107 1.84 6.58 -5.01
CA VAL A 107 1.83 7.87 -5.71
C VAL A 107 1.79 7.66 -7.22
N ALA A 108 2.66 6.79 -7.75
CA ALA A 108 2.71 6.51 -9.17
C ALA A 108 1.38 5.94 -9.71
N ILE A 109 0.75 5.01 -8.98
CA ILE A 109 -0.53 4.43 -9.38
C ILE A 109 -1.64 5.49 -9.35
N SER A 110 -1.73 6.31 -8.29
CA SER A 110 -2.72 7.39 -8.19
C SER A 110 -2.58 8.39 -9.35
N GLN A 111 -1.36 8.75 -9.73
CA GLN A 111 -1.11 9.65 -10.86
C GLN A 111 -1.53 9.05 -12.20
N MET A 112 -1.30 7.75 -12.41
CA MET A 112 -1.74 7.04 -13.62
C MET A 112 -3.26 6.99 -13.74
N GLU A 113 -3.97 6.79 -12.63
CA GLU A 113 -5.43 6.81 -12.60
C GLU A 113 -5.99 8.19 -12.96
N MET A 114 -5.42 9.28 -12.41
CA MET A 114 -5.79 10.64 -12.84
C MET A 114 -5.61 10.87 -14.32
N ALA A 115 -4.45 10.48 -14.86
CA ALA A 115 -4.14 10.69 -16.27
C ALA A 115 -5.17 9.98 -17.16
N ARG A 116 -5.57 8.75 -16.81
CA ARG A 116 -6.63 8.01 -17.51
C ARG A 116 -7.99 8.70 -17.43
N SER A 117 -8.37 9.21 -16.26
CA SER A 117 -9.63 9.93 -16.08
C SER A 117 -9.65 11.25 -16.87
N ALA A 118 -8.52 11.96 -16.95
CA ALA A 118 -8.37 13.19 -17.73
C ALA A 118 -8.48 12.91 -19.24
N ASP A 119 -7.80 11.88 -19.75
CA ASP A 119 -7.87 11.50 -21.17
C ASP A 119 -9.29 11.07 -21.58
N ALA A 120 -9.98 10.28 -20.74
CA ALA A 120 -11.37 9.89 -20.99
C ALA A 120 -12.33 11.10 -21.06
N SER A 121 -12.07 12.14 -20.25
CA SER A 121 -12.85 13.38 -20.25
C SER A 121 -12.59 14.24 -21.50
N ASN A 122 -11.37 14.16 -22.05
CA ASN A 122 -10.94 14.96 -23.21
C ASN A 122 -11.42 14.38 -24.56
N HIS A 123 -11.80 13.10 -24.61
CA HIS A 123 -12.35 12.44 -25.79
C HIS A 123 -13.88 12.54 -25.93
N LEU A 124 -14.56 13.16 -24.95
CA LEU A 124 -16.01 13.39 -24.95
C LEU A 124 -16.42 14.80 -25.40
N HIS A 125 -15.47 15.63 -25.84
CA HIS A 125 -15.67 16.92 -26.50
C HIS A 125 -15.13 16.89 -27.93
#